data_AF-A0A8C2NCB7-F1
#
_entry.id   AF-A0A8C2NCB7-F1
#
_cell.length_a   1.000
_cell.length_b   1.000
_cell.length_c   1.000
_cell.angle_alpha   90.00
_cell.angle_beta   90.00
_cell.angle_gamma   90.00
#
_symmetry.space_group_name_H-M   'P 1'
#
loop_
_entity.id
_entity.type
_entity.pdbx_description
1 polymer ?
#
loop_
_entity_poly.entity_id
_entity_poly.type
_entity_poly.pdbx_seq_one_letter_code
_entity_poly.pdbx_strand_id
1 'polypeptide(L)'
;AVGRAAPARPSVGTVRAGSSAARVRDYCAFPTLAAQSPGQPSSPGELAPCERGNAFLEFQEELEQVYKVYCASYEQALLLVETYRKEPELQREIQGIIEAVLPQAGPSGLSFLLVIPLQRITKYPLLLQKILENTLPDASAYAVLQRATSALQDVVTNINEYKRRKEVASKYTKVEPLSLRERLARINTHTLSKKTTRLSQLLKQEAGLVPRTEDKEFDDLEEKFHWVSLCVTELKSNVAAYLDNLEAFLRFRPQDYNLEIPGGPVVQYCYLARDLQLQAFPEFKQQLEAQVWQPLCSLAKALAGPQNLIKKRLDKLLDFERVEEKLLEVGSMTYEEEAARHTYQALNSLLVAELPQFNQLAMRWLSQILCAFVTLQRDLAKQVLQRAEDSLAQLPHHHLSEPAFRKLVEDALGQTSHQLRAFQENFEKVLPPPTTQPLLPGAERQVQALLSRYGPGKLYQVTSNISGAGTLDLTLPRGHIVALLQNKDTKGNSSRWLVDTGGHRGYVPAGKLEVYHVVPSEEELRGQARPHKDSQHQTPEPTLAPVPSVPTVTQVVAVYPFVARSSHEVSLQAGQRVTVLEAQDKKGNPEWSLVEVNGQKGYVPSSFLARAPSPAPWGWSLPS
;
A
#
# COMPACT_ATOMS: atom_id res chain seq x y z
N ALA A 1 -47.67 -3.94 27.71
CA ALA A 1 -47.05 -3.15 26.64
C ALA A 1 -45.56 -3.47 26.63
N VAL A 2 -45.15 -4.46 25.81
CA VAL A 2 -43.77 -4.94 25.69
C VAL A 2 -43.47 -5.01 24.20
N GLY A 3 -42.32 -4.50 23.78
CA GLY A 3 -41.82 -4.69 22.41
C GLY A 3 -40.69 -3.74 22.03
N ARG A 4 -39.45 -4.19 22.24
CA ARG A 4 -38.20 -3.58 21.75
C ARG A 4 -38.22 -3.44 20.22
N ALA A 5 -37.86 -2.27 19.69
CA ALA A 5 -37.55 -2.05 18.28
C ALA A 5 -36.03 -2.12 18.04
N ALA A 6 -35.62 -2.96 17.09
CA ALA A 6 -34.26 -3.09 16.58
C ALA A 6 -34.05 -2.19 15.34
N PRO A 7 -32.80 -1.78 15.01
CA PRO A 7 -32.54 -0.81 13.94
C PRO A 7 -32.66 -1.43 12.54
N ALA A 8 -33.15 -0.61 11.60
CA ALA A 8 -33.40 -0.95 10.20
C ALA A 8 -32.12 -1.28 9.41
N ARG A 9 -32.19 -2.33 8.58
CA ARG A 9 -31.21 -2.65 7.53
C ARG A 9 -31.40 -1.70 6.33
N PRO A 10 -30.33 -1.36 5.58
CA PRO A 10 -30.46 -0.56 4.37
C PRO A 10 -31.10 -1.38 3.25
N SER A 11 -32.04 -0.74 2.54
CA SER A 11 -32.75 -1.27 1.38
C SER A 11 -31.80 -1.53 0.21
N VAL A 12 -31.74 -2.78 -0.24
CA VAL A 12 -31.14 -3.16 -1.53
C VAL A 12 -32.00 -2.57 -2.64
N GLY A 13 -31.42 -1.69 -3.45
CA GLY A 13 -32.08 -1.07 -4.58
C GLY A 13 -32.51 -2.11 -5.61
N THR A 14 -33.80 -2.11 -5.93
CA THR A 14 -34.41 -2.91 -7.00
C THR A 14 -33.87 -2.42 -8.35
N VAL A 15 -32.85 -3.09 -8.89
CA VAL A 15 -32.43 -2.87 -10.29
C VAL A 15 -33.50 -3.47 -11.19
N ARG A 16 -34.21 -2.59 -11.89
CA ARG A 16 -35.28 -2.88 -12.85
C ARG A 16 -34.76 -3.84 -13.95
N ALA A 17 -35.11 -5.13 -13.87
CA ALA A 17 -34.76 -6.18 -14.83
C ALA A 17 -35.48 -6.07 -16.19
N GLY A 18 -35.86 -4.86 -16.61
CA GLY A 18 -36.66 -4.62 -17.82
C GLY A 18 -35.86 -4.34 -19.09
N SER A 19 -34.57 -4.02 -19.01
CA SER A 19 -33.76 -3.63 -20.19
C SER A 19 -32.74 -4.68 -20.64
N SER A 20 -32.46 -5.71 -19.82
CA SER A 20 -31.43 -6.72 -20.15
C SER A 20 -31.98 -7.88 -20.99
N ALA A 21 -33.24 -8.27 -20.79
CA ALA A 21 -33.88 -9.34 -21.59
C ALA A 21 -34.05 -8.97 -23.07
N ALA A 22 -34.17 -7.67 -23.38
CA ALA A 22 -34.19 -7.19 -24.76
C ALA A 22 -32.83 -7.32 -25.45
N ARG A 23 -31.71 -7.11 -24.72
CA ARG A 23 -30.35 -7.24 -25.29
C ARG A 23 -29.89 -8.68 -25.49
N VAL A 24 -30.39 -9.64 -24.70
CA VAL A 24 -30.02 -11.06 -24.88
C VAL A 24 -30.65 -11.66 -26.14
N ARG A 25 -31.79 -11.13 -26.61
CA ARG A 25 -32.36 -11.51 -27.92
C ARG A 25 -31.50 -11.09 -29.10
N ASP A 26 -30.79 -9.96 -28.97
CA ASP A 26 -30.01 -9.38 -30.08
C ASP A 26 -28.67 -10.09 -30.33
N TYR A 27 -28.11 -10.81 -29.35
CA TYR A 27 -26.84 -11.53 -29.50
C TYR A 27 -26.98 -12.99 -29.97
N CYS A 28 -28.18 -13.56 -30.00
CA CYS A 28 -28.44 -14.90 -30.52
C CYS A 28 -29.09 -14.90 -31.92
N ALA A 29 -29.33 -13.72 -32.49
CA ALA A 29 -29.76 -13.57 -33.87
C ALA A 29 -28.54 -13.15 -34.71
N PHE A 30 -28.12 -14.01 -35.64
CA PHE A 30 -27.42 -13.50 -36.83
C PHE A 30 -28.34 -12.46 -37.50
N PRO A 31 -27.82 -11.33 -38.02
CA PRO A 31 -28.64 -10.32 -38.66
C PRO A 31 -29.41 -10.95 -39.82
N THR A 32 -30.73 -10.84 -39.79
CA THR A 32 -31.56 -11.14 -40.95
C THR A 32 -31.35 -10.01 -41.96
N LEU A 33 -30.33 -10.12 -42.81
CA LEU A 33 -30.14 -9.24 -43.95
C LEU A 33 -31.18 -9.56 -45.01
N ALA A 34 -32.31 -8.83 -44.97
CA ALA A 34 -33.20 -8.64 -46.11
C ALA A 34 -34.12 -7.44 -45.87
N ALA A 35 -33.58 -6.23 -46.00
CA ALA A 35 -34.39 -5.05 -46.28
C ALA A 35 -34.11 -4.65 -47.74
N GLN A 36 -34.94 -5.15 -48.65
CA GLN A 36 -35.09 -4.59 -49.99
C GLN A 36 -36.52 -4.07 -50.15
N SER A 37 -36.62 -2.91 -50.79
CA SER A 37 -37.83 -2.16 -51.11
C SER A 37 -38.88 -3.03 -51.85
N PRO A 38 -40.18 -2.72 -51.71
CA PRO A 38 -41.24 -3.63 -52.13
C PRO A 38 -41.48 -3.56 -53.64
N GLY A 39 -41.30 -4.69 -54.33
CA GLY A 39 -41.80 -4.79 -55.71
C GLY A 39 -41.20 -5.90 -56.57
N GLN A 40 -41.34 -7.18 -56.17
CA GLN A 40 -41.58 -8.34 -57.06
C GLN A 40 -41.60 -9.64 -56.23
N PRO A 41 -42.41 -10.66 -56.59
CA PRO A 41 -42.54 -11.88 -55.79
C PRO A 41 -41.43 -12.87 -56.18
N SER A 42 -40.33 -12.88 -55.43
CA SER A 42 -39.37 -13.98 -55.41
C SER A 42 -39.51 -14.77 -54.10
N SER A 43 -39.62 -16.08 -54.23
CA SER A 43 -39.81 -17.10 -53.19
C SER A 43 -38.92 -16.91 -51.94
N PRO A 44 -39.36 -17.32 -50.74
CA PRO A 44 -38.63 -17.06 -49.51
C PRO A 44 -37.34 -17.90 -49.41
N GLY A 45 -36.19 -17.25 -49.59
CA GLY A 45 -35.10 -17.32 -48.60
C GLY A 45 -34.06 -18.45 -48.68
N GLU A 46 -33.73 -19.01 -49.85
CA GLU A 46 -32.51 -19.83 -50.00
C GLU A 46 -31.34 -19.00 -50.52
N LEU A 47 -30.45 -18.55 -49.62
CA LEU A 47 -29.15 -17.99 -49.98
C LEU A 47 -28.37 -18.98 -50.86
N ALA A 48 -27.88 -18.49 -52.00
CA ALA A 48 -27.12 -19.31 -52.93
C ALA A 48 -25.87 -19.90 -52.23
N PRO A 49 -25.40 -21.11 -52.58
CA PRO A 49 -24.23 -21.72 -51.94
C PRO A 49 -22.98 -20.81 -51.94
N CYS A 50 -22.81 -19.98 -52.98
CA CYS A 50 -21.75 -18.95 -53.04
C CYS A 50 -21.90 -17.90 -51.92
N GLU A 51 -23.11 -17.39 -51.69
CA GLU A 51 -23.38 -16.36 -50.69
C GLU A 51 -23.15 -16.89 -49.27
N ARG A 52 -23.51 -18.16 -49.03
CA ARG A 52 -23.23 -18.85 -47.75
C ARG A 52 -21.73 -19.02 -47.50
N GLY A 53 -20.96 -19.44 -48.51
CA GLY A 53 -19.52 -19.58 -48.38
C GLY A 53 -18.81 -18.22 -48.17
N ASN A 54 -19.26 -17.18 -48.86
CA ASN A 54 -18.73 -15.82 -48.69
C ASN A 54 -19.00 -15.26 -47.28
N ALA A 55 -20.18 -15.50 -46.71
CA ALA A 55 -20.47 -15.06 -45.34
C ALA A 55 -19.49 -15.66 -44.31
N PHE A 56 -19.15 -16.95 -44.43
CA PHE A 56 -18.17 -17.55 -43.51
C PHE A 56 -16.76 -16.97 -43.68
N LEU A 57 -16.35 -16.62 -44.91
CA LEU A 57 -15.08 -15.96 -45.16
C LEU A 57 -15.05 -14.53 -44.61
N GLU A 58 -16.18 -13.83 -44.65
CA GLU A 58 -16.33 -12.49 -44.07
C GLU A 58 -16.24 -12.53 -42.53
N PHE A 59 -16.93 -13.46 -41.88
CA PHE A 59 -17.02 -13.54 -40.42
C PHE A 59 -15.95 -14.42 -39.75
N GLN A 60 -15.02 -15.04 -40.49
CA GLN A 60 -14.06 -16.00 -39.92
C GLN A 60 -13.23 -15.43 -38.77
N GLU A 61 -12.76 -14.18 -38.88
CA GLU A 61 -11.94 -13.55 -37.85
C GLU A 61 -12.77 -13.26 -36.60
N GLU A 62 -13.99 -12.73 -36.75
CA GLU A 62 -14.89 -12.45 -35.63
C GLU A 62 -15.29 -13.75 -34.92
N LEU A 63 -15.61 -14.80 -35.69
CA LEU A 63 -15.88 -16.14 -35.14
C LEU A 63 -14.69 -16.63 -34.31
N GLU A 64 -13.47 -16.54 -34.82
CA GLU A 64 -12.28 -16.95 -34.06
C GLU A 64 -12.13 -16.13 -32.77
N GLN A 65 -12.23 -14.80 -32.85
CA GLN A 65 -12.02 -13.90 -31.71
C GLN A 65 -13.01 -14.15 -30.57
N VAL A 66 -14.28 -14.38 -30.90
CA VAL A 66 -15.33 -14.61 -29.90
C VAL A 66 -15.25 -16.03 -29.35
N TYR A 67 -15.16 -17.04 -30.23
CA TYR A 67 -15.23 -18.43 -29.79
C TYR A 67 -13.97 -18.90 -29.06
N LYS A 68 -12.78 -18.36 -29.35
CA LYS A 68 -11.57 -18.76 -28.62
C LYS A 68 -11.65 -18.40 -27.14
N VAL A 69 -12.21 -17.23 -26.81
CA VAL A 69 -12.40 -16.77 -25.42
C VAL A 69 -13.49 -17.61 -24.74
N TYR A 70 -14.60 -17.85 -25.44
CA TYR A 70 -15.70 -18.67 -24.94
C TYR A 70 -15.25 -20.10 -24.61
N CYS A 71 -14.60 -20.77 -25.55
CA CYS A 71 -14.13 -22.15 -25.40
C CYS A 71 -13.04 -22.28 -24.33
N ALA A 72 -12.14 -21.29 -24.20
CA ALA A 72 -11.13 -21.27 -23.15
C ALA A 72 -11.72 -21.05 -21.74
N SER A 73 -12.89 -20.39 -21.65
CA SER A 73 -13.55 -20.05 -20.38
C SER A 73 -14.69 -21.01 -20.00
N TYR A 74 -15.02 -21.96 -20.88
CA TYR A 74 -16.17 -22.85 -20.73
C TYR A 74 -16.13 -23.67 -19.42
N GLU A 75 -14.97 -24.20 -19.06
CA GLU A 75 -14.80 -24.98 -17.83
C GLU A 75 -15.01 -24.13 -16.57
N GLN A 76 -14.54 -22.88 -16.56
CA GLN A 76 -14.78 -21.95 -15.45
C GLN A 76 -16.26 -21.55 -15.37
N ALA A 77 -16.93 -21.36 -16.50
CA ALA A 77 -18.36 -21.09 -16.53
C ALA A 77 -19.16 -22.26 -15.93
N LEU A 78 -18.79 -23.51 -16.24
CA LEU A 78 -19.42 -24.68 -15.63
C LEU A 78 -19.19 -24.75 -14.11
N LEU A 79 -17.97 -24.46 -13.65
CA LEU A 79 -17.67 -24.41 -12.20
C LEU A 79 -18.50 -23.34 -11.48
N LEU A 80 -18.74 -22.20 -12.14
CA LEU A 80 -19.60 -21.15 -11.62
C LEU A 80 -21.06 -21.61 -11.54
N VAL A 81 -21.56 -22.30 -12.56
CA VAL A 81 -22.91 -22.91 -12.55
C VAL A 81 -23.04 -23.92 -11.41
N GLU A 82 -22.02 -24.75 -11.17
CA GLU A 82 -22.00 -25.66 -10.02
C GLU A 82 -22.01 -24.93 -8.68
N THR A 83 -21.37 -23.76 -8.61
CA THR A 83 -21.40 -22.92 -7.41
C THR A 83 -22.80 -22.37 -7.17
N TYR A 84 -23.49 -21.90 -8.23
CA TYR A 84 -24.87 -21.41 -8.13
C TYR A 84 -25.88 -22.51 -7.79
N ARG A 85 -25.63 -23.77 -8.19
CA ARG A 85 -26.45 -24.91 -7.75
C ARG A 85 -26.43 -25.15 -6.24
N LYS A 86 -25.46 -24.58 -5.51
CA LYS A 86 -25.41 -24.66 -4.04
C LYS A 86 -26.34 -23.65 -3.37
N GLU A 87 -26.89 -22.70 -4.12
CA GLU A 87 -27.79 -21.64 -3.65
C GLU A 87 -29.23 -21.90 -4.13
N PRO A 88 -30.12 -22.45 -3.29
CA PRO A 88 -31.43 -22.94 -3.73
C PRO A 88 -32.37 -21.85 -4.26
N GLU A 89 -32.30 -20.63 -3.72
CA GLU A 89 -33.13 -19.50 -4.16
C GLU A 89 -32.73 -19.03 -5.56
N LEU A 90 -31.43 -18.82 -5.77
CA LEU A 90 -30.86 -18.45 -7.06
C LEU A 90 -31.11 -19.52 -8.12
N GLN A 91 -30.94 -20.80 -7.76
CA GLN A 91 -31.19 -21.91 -8.69
C GLN A 91 -32.65 -21.95 -9.15
N ARG A 92 -33.61 -21.70 -8.24
CA ARG A 92 -35.04 -21.68 -8.56
C ARG A 92 -35.37 -20.56 -9.54
N GLU A 93 -34.79 -19.38 -9.34
CA GLU A 93 -34.98 -18.22 -10.23
C GLU A 93 -34.37 -18.48 -11.62
N ILE A 94 -33.15 -18.99 -11.68
CA ILE A 94 -32.48 -19.37 -12.94
C ILE A 94 -33.32 -20.41 -13.69
N GLN A 95 -33.80 -21.46 -13.00
CA GLN A 95 -34.59 -22.51 -13.63
C GLN A 95 -35.94 -21.98 -14.13
N GLY A 96 -36.63 -21.13 -13.35
CA GLY A 96 -37.88 -20.52 -13.77
C GLY A 96 -37.74 -19.66 -15.03
N ILE A 97 -36.64 -18.92 -15.17
CA ILE A 97 -36.33 -18.16 -16.40
C ILE A 97 -36.07 -19.11 -17.58
N ILE A 98 -35.28 -20.16 -17.38
CA ILE A 98 -34.96 -21.12 -18.43
C ILE A 98 -36.21 -21.83 -18.94
N GLU A 99 -37.10 -22.26 -18.04
CA GLU A 99 -38.37 -22.90 -18.42
C GLU A 99 -39.29 -21.94 -19.18
N ALA A 100 -39.32 -20.65 -18.79
CA ALA A 100 -40.10 -19.63 -19.48
C ALA A 100 -39.58 -19.30 -20.88
N VAL A 101 -38.26 -19.31 -21.08
CA VAL A 101 -37.62 -18.91 -22.36
C VAL A 101 -37.39 -20.11 -23.28
N LEU A 102 -37.04 -21.27 -22.74
CA LEU A 102 -36.67 -22.46 -23.50
C LEU A 102 -37.22 -23.73 -22.83
N PRO A 103 -38.51 -24.05 -23.01
CA PRO A 103 -39.16 -25.21 -22.39
C PRO A 103 -38.46 -26.55 -22.72
N GLN A 104 -37.77 -26.59 -23.87
CA GLN A 104 -37.04 -27.74 -24.39
C GLN A 104 -35.74 -28.05 -23.62
N ALA A 105 -35.21 -27.11 -22.82
CA ALA A 105 -33.92 -27.27 -22.13
C ALA A 105 -33.97 -28.33 -21.01
N GLY A 106 -35.17 -28.68 -20.54
CA GLY A 106 -35.40 -29.74 -19.57
C GLY A 106 -34.56 -29.60 -18.28
N PRO A 107 -34.22 -30.71 -17.59
CA PRO A 107 -33.44 -30.71 -16.35
C PRO A 107 -31.95 -30.39 -16.56
N SER A 108 -31.47 -30.38 -17.81
CA SER A 108 -30.08 -30.03 -18.13
C SER A 108 -29.80 -28.52 -17.95
N GLY A 109 -30.86 -27.70 -17.93
CA GLY A 109 -30.83 -26.30 -17.53
C GLY A 109 -29.77 -25.47 -18.24
N LEU A 110 -29.06 -24.63 -17.50
CA LEU A 110 -28.07 -23.68 -18.05
C LEU A 110 -26.84 -24.37 -18.66
N SER A 111 -26.43 -25.53 -18.13
CA SER A 111 -25.28 -26.28 -18.64
C SER A 111 -25.50 -26.74 -20.09
N PHE A 112 -26.72 -27.10 -20.46
CA PHE A 112 -27.06 -27.47 -21.83
C PHE A 112 -26.95 -26.28 -22.80
N LEU A 113 -27.39 -25.09 -22.40
CA LEU A 113 -27.27 -23.90 -23.22
C LEU A 113 -25.81 -23.51 -23.47
N LEU A 114 -24.96 -23.67 -22.45
CA LEU A 114 -23.55 -23.30 -22.51
C LEU A 114 -22.72 -24.20 -23.45
N VAL A 115 -23.14 -25.44 -23.71
CA VAL A 115 -22.39 -26.32 -24.63
C VAL A 115 -22.69 -26.03 -26.10
N ILE A 116 -23.83 -25.39 -26.40
CA ILE A 116 -24.30 -25.17 -27.78
C ILE A 116 -23.28 -24.39 -28.63
N PRO A 117 -22.70 -23.25 -28.18
CA PRO A 117 -21.73 -22.53 -29.00
C PRO A 117 -20.51 -23.41 -29.35
N LEU A 118 -19.97 -24.14 -28.37
CA LEU A 118 -18.83 -25.04 -28.57
C LEU A 118 -19.13 -26.15 -29.59
N GLN A 119 -20.33 -26.70 -29.57
CA GLN A 119 -20.77 -27.68 -30.57
C GLN A 119 -20.99 -27.04 -31.94
N ARG A 120 -21.45 -25.79 -31.99
CA ARG A 120 -21.85 -25.15 -33.25
C ARG A 120 -20.63 -24.76 -34.09
N ILE A 121 -19.60 -24.20 -33.47
CA ILE A 121 -18.37 -23.79 -34.17
C ILE A 121 -17.63 -24.98 -34.78
N THR A 122 -17.69 -26.15 -34.13
CA THR A 122 -17.08 -27.40 -34.62
C THR A 122 -17.90 -28.08 -35.71
N LYS A 123 -19.19 -27.78 -35.83
CA LYS A 123 -20.08 -28.34 -36.87
C LYS A 123 -20.01 -27.61 -38.20
N TYR A 124 -19.73 -26.31 -38.22
CA TYR A 124 -19.70 -25.54 -39.47
C TYR A 124 -18.73 -26.09 -40.54
N PRO A 125 -17.47 -26.45 -40.24
CA PRO A 125 -16.59 -27.02 -41.26
C PRO A 125 -17.13 -28.36 -41.81
N LEU A 126 -17.73 -29.20 -40.96
CA LEU A 126 -18.33 -30.48 -41.38
C LEU A 126 -19.53 -30.28 -42.31
N LEU A 127 -20.36 -29.28 -42.02
CA LEU A 127 -21.52 -28.94 -42.85
C LEU A 127 -21.08 -28.37 -44.21
N LEU A 128 -20.09 -27.47 -44.23
CA LEU A 128 -19.55 -26.91 -45.47
C LEU A 128 -18.88 -27.99 -46.31
N GLN A 129 -18.11 -28.88 -45.69
CA GLN A 129 -17.52 -30.04 -46.36
C GLN A 129 -18.61 -30.90 -46.99
N LYS A 130 -19.73 -31.15 -46.27
CA LYS A 130 -20.81 -31.95 -46.84
C LYS A 130 -21.51 -31.28 -48.02
N ILE A 131 -21.65 -29.95 -47.99
CA ILE A 131 -22.18 -29.18 -49.11
C ILE A 131 -21.21 -29.23 -50.30
N LEU A 132 -19.90 -29.08 -50.04
CA LEU A 132 -18.84 -29.15 -51.06
C LEU A 132 -18.82 -30.52 -51.76
N GLU A 133 -18.91 -31.62 -51.01
CA GLU A 133 -18.98 -32.99 -51.57
C GLU A 133 -20.17 -33.20 -52.52
N ASN A 134 -21.25 -32.44 -52.36
CA ASN A 134 -22.45 -32.52 -53.20
C ASN A 134 -22.53 -31.40 -54.25
N THR A 135 -21.48 -30.60 -54.40
CA THR A 135 -21.39 -29.52 -55.38
C THR A 135 -20.47 -29.94 -56.53
N LEU A 136 -20.91 -29.78 -57.78
CA LEU A 136 -20.10 -30.12 -58.95
C LEU A 136 -18.82 -29.27 -59.01
N PRO A 137 -17.66 -29.82 -59.41
CA PRO A 137 -16.39 -29.08 -59.48
C PRO A 137 -16.43 -27.84 -60.39
N ASP A 138 -17.23 -27.88 -61.47
CA ASP A 138 -17.37 -26.79 -62.44
C ASP A 138 -18.36 -25.70 -61.98
N ALA A 139 -19.03 -25.89 -60.83
CA ALA A 139 -19.96 -24.91 -60.30
C ALA A 139 -19.21 -23.69 -59.74
N SER A 140 -19.75 -22.49 -59.99
CA SER A 140 -19.20 -21.22 -59.47
C SER A 140 -19.06 -21.19 -57.93
N ALA A 141 -19.85 -22.01 -57.22
CA ALA A 141 -19.82 -22.15 -55.77
C ALA A 141 -18.68 -23.02 -55.23
N TYR A 142 -18.13 -23.94 -56.04
CA TYR A 142 -17.21 -24.97 -55.56
C TYR A 142 -15.95 -24.35 -54.93
N ALA A 143 -15.30 -23.42 -55.63
CA ALA A 143 -14.10 -22.73 -55.14
C ALA A 143 -14.36 -21.93 -53.86
N VAL A 144 -15.52 -21.27 -53.76
CA VAL A 144 -15.90 -20.48 -52.57
C VAL A 144 -16.12 -21.40 -51.37
N LEU A 145 -16.86 -22.49 -51.55
CA LEU A 145 -17.13 -23.48 -50.51
C LEU A 145 -15.85 -24.18 -50.04
N GLN A 146 -14.92 -24.47 -50.95
CA GLN A 146 -13.62 -25.05 -50.61
C GLN A 146 -12.82 -24.11 -49.71
N ARG A 147 -12.72 -22.82 -50.07
CA ARG A 147 -12.05 -21.81 -49.24
C ARG A 147 -12.73 -21.64 -47.89
N ALA A 148 -14.05 -21.53 -47.86
CA ALA A 148 -14.81 -21.38 -46.62
C ALA A 148 -14.63 -22.59 -45.68
N THR A 149 -14.60 -23.81 -46.23
CA THR A 149 -14.36 -25.03 -45.46
C THR A 149 -12.97 -25.01 -44.83
N SER A 150 -11.94 -24.69 -45.63
CA SER A 150 -10.56 -24.58 -45.13
C SER A 150 -10.45 -23.52 -44.04
N ALA A 151 -10.99 -22.32 -44.29
CA ALA A 151 -10.99 -21.21 -43.34
C ALA A 151 -11.60 -21.59 -41.99
N LEU A 152 -12.76 -22.26 -41.97
CA LEU A 152 -13.36 -22.67 -40.70
C LEU A 152 -12.63 -23.82 -40.01
N GLN A 153 -11.96 -24.70 -40.77
CA GLN A 153 -11.10 -25.72 -40.19
C GLN A 153 -9.90 -25.07 -39.49
N ASP A 154 -9.33 -24.02 -40.09
CA ASP A 154 -8.26 -23.20 -39.50
C ASP A 154 -8.76 -22.48 -38.24
N VAL A 155 -9.95 -21.87 -38.28
CA VAL A 155 -10.59 -21.24 -37.11
C VAL A 155 -10.74 -22.22 -35.94
N VAL A 156 -11.26 -23.43 -36.19
CA VAL A 156 -11.42 -24.45 -35.13
C VAL A 156 -10.05 -24.88 -34.59
N THR A 157 -9.05 -25.01 -35.45
CA THR A 157 -7.68 -25.36 -35.06
C THR A 157 -7.06 -24.27 -34.19
N ASN A 158 -7.21 -23.00 -34.57
CA ASN A 158 -6.73 -21.84 -33.83
C ASN A 158 -7.41 -21.71 -32.46
N ILE A 159 -8.74 -21.94 -32.39
CA ILE A 159 -9.49 -21.96 -31.13
C ILE A 159 -8.97 -23.06 -30.20
N ASN A 160 -8.75 -24.26 -30.72
CA ASN A 160 -8.26 -25.39 -29.93
C ASN A 160 -6.83 -25.14 -29.40
N GLU A 161 -5.96 -24.60 -30.25
CA GLU A 161 -4.59 -24.24 -29.86
C GLU A 161 -4.58 -23.10 -28.84
N TYR A 162 -5.46 -22.09 -28.98
CA TYR A 162 -5.65 -21.05 -27.96
C TYR A 162 -6.10 -21.64 -26.62
N LYS A 163 -7.09 -22.54 -26.63
CA LYS A 163 -7.54 -23.26 -25.42
C LYS A 163 -6.39 -24.01 -24.78
N ARG A 164 -5.62 -24.78 -25.55
CA ARG A 164 -4.45 -25.52 -25.08
C ARG A 164 -3.41 -24.60 -24.43
N ARG A 165 -3.09 -23.45 -25.05
CA ARG A 165 -2.15 -22.47 -24.47
C ARG A 165 -2.66 -21.93 -23.13
N LYS A 166 -3.97 -21.63 -23.03
CA LYS A 166 -4.61 -21.21 -21.77
C LYS A 166 -4.57 -22.30 -20.70
N GLU A 167 -4.82 -23.55 -21.05
CA GLU A 167 -4.71 -24.68 -20.13
C GLU A 167 -3.29 -24.85 -19.59
N VAL A 168 -2.27 -24.74 -20.46
CA VAL A 168 -0.85 -24.75 -20.05
C VAL A 168 -0.55 -23.60 -19.09
N ALA A 169 -0.98 -22.38 -19.42
CA ALA A 169 -0.77 -21.20 -18.57
C ALA A 169 -1.51 -21.30 -17.23
N SER A 170 -2.71 -21.89 -17.19
CA SER A 170 -3.52 -22.02 -15.98
C SER A 170 -2.83 -22.82 -14.86
N LYS A 171 -1.90 -23.72 -15.24
CA LYS A 171 -1.06 -24.49 -14.30
C LYS A 171 -0.09 -23.61 -13.51
N TYR A 172 0.20 -22.40 -14.01
CA TYR A 172 1.20 -21.50 -13.46
C TYR A 172 0.63 -20.20 -12.88
N THR A 173 -0.62 -19.84 -13.22
CA THR A 173 -1.28 -18.63 -12.69
C THR A 173 -2.00 -18.85 -11.37
N LYS A 174 -2.41 -20.09 -11.05
CA LYS A 174 -3.04 -20.42 -9.75
C LYS A 174 -1.99 -20.40 -8.64
N VAL A 175 -1.86 -19.28 -7.96
CA VAL A 175 -1.11 -19.19 -6.70
C VAL A 175 -1.99 -19.82 -5.61
N GLU A 176 -1.90 -21.14 -5.43
CA GLU A 176 -2.43 -21.75 -4.21
C GLU A 176 -1.70 -21.10 -3.01
N PRO A 177 -2.42 -20.56 -2.02
CA PRO A 177 -1.83 -20.06 -0.79
C PRO A 177 -1.38 -21.26 0.06
N LEU A 178 -0.29 -21.89 -0.36
CA LEU A 178 0.30 -23.03 0.32
C LEU A 178 1.11 -22.53 1.50
N SER A 179 0.91 -23.14 2.66
CA SER A 179 1.76 -22.96 3.83
C SER A 179 3.20 -23.42 3.53
N LEU A 180 4.17 -22.90 4.29
CA LEU A 180 5.58 -23.28 4.14
C LEU A 180 5.80 -24.80 4.27
N ARG A 181 5.00 -25.48 5.11
CA ARG A 181 5.03 -26.93 5.30
C ARG A 181 4.55 -27.69 4.07
N GLU A 182 3.49 -27.22 3.42
CA GLU A 182 2.98 -27.81 2.17
C GLU A 182 3.91 -27.54 0.98
N ARG A 183 4.58 -26.37 0.96
CA ARG A 183 5.64 -26.07 0.00
C ARG A 183 6.84 -27.01 0.16
N LEU A 184 7.27 -27.27 1.40
CA LEU A 184 8.34 -28.21 1.73
C LEU A 184 7.95 -29.66 1.39
N ALA A 185 6.71 -30.07 1.66
CA ALA A 185 6.22 -31.40 1.35
C ALA A 185 6.09 -31.67 -0.17
N ARG A 186 5.92 -30.62 -0.99
CA ARG A 186 5.87 -30.72 -2.47
C ARG A 186 7.25 -30.66 -3.13
N ILE A 187 8.35 -30.61 -2.38
CA ILE A 187 9.71 -30.68 -2.93
C ILE A 187 9.94 -32.09 -3.48
N ASN A 188 9.68 -32.24 -4.77
CA ASN A 188 9.90 -33.46 -5.52
C ASN A 188 11.34 -33.45 -6.08
N THR A 189 12.09 -34.55 -5.86
CA THR A 189 13.43 -34.79 -6.40
C THR A 189 13.53 -34.53 -7.90
N HIS A 190 12.48 -34.85 -8.66
CA HIS A 190 12.40 -34.58 -10.10
C HIS A 190 12.28 -33.07 -10.44
N THR A 191 11.58 -32.29 -9.61
CA THR A 191 11.46 -30.83 -9.81
C THR A 191 12.77 -30.12 -9.44
N LEU A 192 13.42 -30.59 -8.38
CA LEU A 192 14.73 -30.12 -7.97
C LEU A 192 15.79 -30.42 -9.05
N SER A 193 15.80 -31.64 -9.60
CA SER A 193 16.69 -32.02 -10.70
C SER A 193 16.52 -31.15 -11.94
N LYS A 194 15.28 -30.77 -12.30
CA LYS A 194 15.03 -29.82 -13.40
C LYS A 194 15.59 -28.43 -13.11
N LYS A 195 15.46 -27.92 -11.88
CA LYS A 195 16.08 -26.64 -11.48
C LYS A 195 17.60 -26.67 -11.57
N THR A 196 18.24 -27.75 -11.12
CA THR A 196 19.69 -27.97 -11.24
C THR A 196 20.13 -28.00 -12.70
N THR A 197 19.38 -28.71 -13.54
CA THR A 197 19.74 -28.81 -14.96
C THR A 197 19.60 -27.48 -15.69
N ARG A 198 18.56 -26.69 -15.38
CA ARG A 198 18.39 -25.33 -15.92
C ARG A 198 19.52 -24.40 -15.52
N LEU A 199 19.96 -24.45 -14.26
CA LEU A 199 21.11 -23.64 -13.83
C LEU A 199 22.36 -24.04 -14.59
N SER A 200 22.62 -25.35 -14.75
CA SER A 200 23.77 -25.82 -15.53
C SER A 200 23.75 -25.23 -16.95
N GLN A 201 22.58 -25.19 -17.60
CA GLN A 201 22.43 -24.55 -18.92
C GLN A 201 22.68 -23.03 -18.87
N LEU A 202 22.16 -22.33 -17.86
CA LEU A 202 22.40 -20.90 -17.66
C LEU A 202 23.89 -20.58 -17.46
N LEU A 203 24.61 -21.42 -16.69
CA LEU A 203 26.05 -21.26 -16.47
C LEU A 203 26.84 -21.49 -17.76
N LYS A 204 26.44 -22.45 -18.60
CA LYS A 204 27.05 -22.64 -19.92
C LYS A 204 26.90 -21.39 -20.80
N GLN A 205 25.74 -20.73 -20.76
CA GLN A 205 25.50 -19.49 -21.50
C GLN A 205 26.35 -18.33 -20.98
N GLU A 206 26.40 -18.13 -19.65
CA GLU A 206 27.23 -17.09 -19.03
C GLU A 206 28.73 -17.32 -19.23
N ALA A 207 29.17 -18.57 -19.31
CA ALA A 207 30.55 -18.93 -19.62
C ALA A 207 30.89 -18.83 -21.12
N GLY A 208 29.92 -18.48 -21.97
CA GLY A 208 30.11 -18.41 -23.43
C GLY A 208 30.29 -19.77 -24.12
N LEU A 209 29.96 -20.87 -23.42
CA LEU A 209 30.09 -22.24 -23.96
C LEU A 209 28.94 -22.61 -24.90
N VAL A 210 27.77 -21.99 -24.69
CA VAL A 210 26.57 -22.16 -25.53
C VAL A 210 26.01 -20.77 -25.83
N PRO A 211 25.66 -20.44 -27.10
CA PRO A 211 25.05 -19.15 -27.43
C PRO A 211 23.70 -18.99 -26.71
N ARG A 212 23.44 -17.79 -26.19
CA ARG A 212 22.15 -17.43 -25.61
C ARG A 212 21.16 -17.12 -26.72
N THR A 213 19.95 -17.64 -26.63
CA THR A 213 18.87 -17.23 -27.54
C THR A 213 18.48 -15.77 -27.24
N GLU A 214 18.77 -14.87 -28.17
CA GLU A 214 18.29 -13.49 -28.12
C GLU A 214 16.87 -13.43 -28.72
N ASP A 215 15.88 -13.13 -27.88
CA ASP A 215 14.49 -12.90 -28.29
C ASP A 215 14.17 -11.44 -28.02
N LYS A 216 14.75 -10.55 -28.85
CA LYS A 216 14.68 -9.10 -28.66
C LYS A 216 13.23 -8.60 -28.60
N GLU A 217 12.34 -9.21 -29.37
CA GLU A 217 10.91 -8.86 -29.36
C GLU A 217 10.29 -9.15 -28.00
N PHE A 218 10.55 -10.33 -27.41
CA PHE A 218 10.05 -10.63 -26.08
C PHE A 218 10.74 -9.81 -24.99
N ASP A 219 12.05 -9.57 -25.11
CA ASP A 219 12.82 -8.79 -24.14
C ASP A 219 12.24 -7.37 -24.01
N ASP A 220 11.90 -6.72 -25.13
CA ASP A 220 11.22 -5.41 -25.14
C ASP A 220 9.84 -5.46 -24.45
N LEU A 221 9.10 -6.57 -24.62
CA LEU A 221 7.79 -6.78 -23.97
C LEU A 221 7.91 -7.03 -22.47
N GLU A 222 8.92 -7.78 -22.04
CA GLU A 222 9.24 -8.02 -20.64
C GLU A 222 9.67 -6.74 -19.93
N GLU A 223 10.55 -5.95 -20.56
CA GLU A 223 10.97 -4.65 -20.04
C GLU A 223 9.76 -3.73 -19.84
N LYS A 224 8.88 -3.64 -20.85
CA LYS A 224 7.66 -2.83 -20.76
C LYS A 224 6.74 -3.31 -19.64
N PHE A 225 6.55 -4.62 -19.49
CA PHE A 225 5.75 -5.17 -18.38
C PHE A 225 6.36 -4.84 -17.02
N HIS A 226 7.69 -4.98 -16.89
CA HIS A 226 8.41 -4.66 -15.67
C HIS A 226 8.21 -3.19 -15.29
N TRP A 227 8.31 -2.27 -16.26
CA TRP A 227 8.08 -0.84 -16.05
C TRP A 227 6.65 -0.55 -15.57
N VAL A 228 5.64 -1.14 -16.22
CA VAL A 228 4.23 -1.03 -15.78
C VAL A 228 4.05 -1.55 -14.35
N SER A 229 4.64 -2.70 -14.04
CA SER A 229 4.57 -3.33 -12.71
C SER A 229 5.20 -2.45 -11.63
N LEU A 230 6.35 -1.84 -11.94
CA LEU A 230 7.02 -0.87 -11.07
C LEU A 230 6.13 0.33 -10.81
N CYS A 231 5.56 0.96 -11.85
CA CYS A 231 4.68 2.11 -11.69
C CYS A 231 3.46 1.82 -10.81
N VAL A 232 2.83 0.65 -10.98
CA VAL A 232 1.69 0.23 -10.15
C VAL A 232 2.12 0.02 -8.71
N THR A 233 3.27 -0.61 -8.48
CA THR A 233 3.76 -0.93 -7.12
C THR A 233 4.17 0.35 -6.37
N GLU A 234 4.90 1.24 -7.04
CA GLU A 234 5.30 2.55 -6.51
C GLU A 234 4.09 3.42 -6.19
N LEU A 235 3.15 3.57 -7.14
CA LEU A 235 1.94 4.35 -6.88
C LEU A 235 1.14 3.77 -5.72
N LYS A 236 1.06 2.43 -5.62
CA LYS A 236 0.38 1.78 -4.50
C LYS A 236 1.07 2.09 -3.18
N SER A 237 2.40 1.99 -3.11
CA SER A 237 3.16 2.37 -1.91
C SER A 237 2.89 3.82 -1.51
N ASN A 238 2.92 4.73 -2.49
CA ASN A 238 2.69 6.16 -2.26
C ASN A 238 1.27 6.47 -1.78
N VAL A 239 0.25 5.84 -2.36
CA VAL A 239 -1.15 6.02 -1.93
C VAL A 239 -1.38 5.42 -0.54
N ALA A 240 -0.74 4.29 -0.22
CA ALA A 240 -0.80 3.72 1.14
C ALA A 240 -0.23 4.69 2.17
N ALA A 241 0.98 5.20 1.93
CA ALA A 241 1.61 6.19 2.79
C ALA A 241 0.77 7.48 2.91
N TYR A 242 0.15 7.93 1.82
CA TYR A 242 -0.76 9.06 1.83
C TYR A 242 -1.98 8.81 2.73
N LEU A 243 -2.60 7.64 2.65
CA LEU A 243 -3.74 7.26 3.50
C LEU A 243 -3.35 7.16 4.98
N ASP A 244 -2.17 6.61 5.28
CA ASP A 244 -1.63 6.55 6.64
C ASP A 244 -1.40 7.96 7.21
N ASN A 245 -0.81 8.86 6.41
CA ASN A 245 -0.62 10.26 6.79
C ASN A 245 -1.95 10.99 6.99
N LEU A 246 -2.93 10.75 6.11
CA LEU A 246 -4.27 11.31 6.24
C LEU A 246 -4.95 10.80 7.51
N GLU A 247 -4.77 9.53 7.85
CA GLU A 247 -5.29 8.99 9.11
C GLU A 247 -4.60 9.61 10.33
N ALA A 248 -3.28 9.78 10.31
CA ALA A 248 -2.55 10.48 11.36
C ALA A 248 -3.05 11.92 11.53
N PHE A 249 -3.26 12.64 10.43
CA PHE A 249 -3.85 13.98 10.42
C PHE A 249 -5.28 13.98 11.01
N LEU A 250 -6.10 13.00 10.66
CA LEU A 250 -7.48 12.86 11.17
C LEU A 250 -7.56 12.51 12.66
N ARG A 251 -6.51 11.91 13.23
CA ARG A 251 -6.42 11.62 14.67
C ARG A 251 -6.22 12.87 15.51
N PHE A 252 -5.70 13.96 14.93
CA PHE A 252 -5.64 15.23 15.62
C PHE A 252 -7.07 15.76 15.83
N ARG A 253 -7.40 16.15 17.06
CA ARG A 253 -8.75 16.63 17.42
C ARG A 253 -8.68 18.06 17.96
N PRO A 254 -8.44 19.06 17.10
CA PRO A 254 -8.36 20.45 17.54
C PRO A 254 -9.64 20.92 18.23
N GLN A 255 -10.80 20.35 17.85
CA GLN A 255 -12.09 20.65 18.47
C GLN A 255 -12.22 20.22 19.94
N ASP A 256 -11.39 19.30 20.43
CA ASP A 256 -11.44 18.81 21.81
C ASP A 256 -10.69 19.75 22.77
N TYR A 257 -9.91 20.69 22.24
CA TYR A 257 -9.18 21.68 23.02
C TYR A 257 -10.01 22.97 23.15
N ASN A 258 -10.51 23.24 24.36
CA ASN A 258 -11.22 24.47 24.66
C ASN A 258 -10.22 25.60 24.95
N LEU A 259 -10.30 26.70 24.22
CA LEU A 259 -9.48 27.90 24.46
C LEU A 259 -10.01 28.75 25.62
N GLU A 260 -11.14 28.39 26.23
CA GLU A 260 -11.82 29.14 27.30
C GLU A 260 -12.15 30.59 26.91
N ILE A 261 -12.31 30.85 25.60
CA ILE A 261 -12.71 32.16 25.07
C ILE A 261 -14.24 32.17 24.90
N PRO A 262 -14.99 32.91 25.74
CA PRO A 262 -16.44 32.93 25.67
C PRO A 262 -16.90 33.77 24.45
N GLY A 263 -17.17 33.11 23.34
CA GLY A 263 -17.82 33.70 22.17
C GLY A 263 -16.89 34.37 21.16
N GLY A 264 -17.48 35.12 20.23
CA GLY A 264 -16.77 35.86 19.18
C GLY A 264 -16.26 34.99 18.01
N PRO A 265 -15.32 35.51 17.20
CA PRO A 265 -14.79 34.86 16.00
C PRO A 265 -14.22 33.44 16.21
N VAL A 266 -13.76 33.15 17.43
CA VAL A 266 -13.19 31.84 17.80
C VAL A 266 -14.22 30.72 17.63
N VAL A 267 -15.49 30.99 17.92
CA VAL A 267 -16.57 30.00 17.77
C VAL A 267 -16.70 29.54 16.31
N GLN A 268 -16.53 30.46 15.36
CA GLN A 268 -16.72 30.21 13.93
C GLN A 268 -15.54 29.42 13.37
N TYR A 269 -14.33 29.71 13.86
CA TYR A 269 -13.15 28.90 13.61
C TYR A 269 -13.32 27.47 14.16
N CYS A 270 -13.81 27.30 15.40
CA CYS A 270 -14.05 25.98 15.98
C CYS A 270 -15.10 25.19 15.20
N TYR A 271 -16.18 25.83 14.72
CA TYR A 271 -17.17 25.19 13.87
C TYR A 271 -16.57 24.72 12.54
N LEU A 272 -15.83 25.59 11.85
CA LEU A 272 -15.17 25.24 10.59
C LEU A 272 -14.18 24.09 10.78
N ALA A 273 -13.30 24.18 11.79
CA ALA A 273 -12.33 23.13 12.09
C ALA A 273 -13.01 21.79 12.39
N ARG A 274 -14.10 21.80 13.18
CA ARG A 274 -14.89 20.61 13.49
C ARG A 274 -15.56 20.02 12.25
N ASP A 275 -16.16 20.86 11.42
CA ASP A 275 -16.84 20.45 10.19
C ASP A 275 -15.86 19.80 9.20
N LEU A 276 -14.71 20.42 8.96
CA LEU A 276 -13.66 19.85 8.12
C LEU A 276 -13.17 18.49 8.66
N GLN A 277 -12.92 18.40 9.97
CA GLN A 277 -12.35 17.22 10.61
C GLN A 277 -13.34 16.04 10.73
N LEU A 278 -14.64 16.32 10.87
CA LEU A 278 -15.68 15.29 11.05
C LEU A 278 -16.46 14.97 9.79
N GLN A 279 -16.44 15.83 8.77
CA GLN A 279 -17.20 15.66 7.53
C GLN A 279 -16.28 15.65 6.29
N ALA A 280 -15.68 16.79 5.91
CA ALA A 280 -14.97 16.92 4.63
C ALA A 280 -13.83 15.90 4.47
N PHE A 281 -12.93 15.83 5.45
CA PHE A 281 -11.75 14.97 5.35
C PHE A 281 -12.07 13.48 5.47
N PRO A 282 -12.98 13.02 6.37
CA PRO A 282 -13.45 11.64 6.37
C PRO A 282 -14.14 11.22 5.07
N GLU A 283 -15.02 12.06 4.50
CA GLU A 283 -15.68 11.79 3.21
C GLU A 283 -14.63 11.65 2.09
N PHE A 284 -13.67 12.56 2.03
CA PHE A 284 -12.56 12.47 1.08
C PHE A 284 -11.75 11.18 1.27
N LYS A 285 -11.39 10.80 2.50
CA LYS A 285 -10.68 9.54 2.79
C LYS A 285 -11.45 8.35 2.24
N GLN A 286 -12.76 8.28 2.50
CA GLN A 286 -13.61 7.19 2.02
C GLN A 286 -13.64 7.11 0.50
N GLN A 287 -13.77 8.25 -0.20
CA GLN A 287 -13.77 8.29 -1.66
C GLN A 287 -12.40 7.91 -2.24
N LEU A 288 -11.31 8.35 -1.60
CA LEU A 288 -9.96 7.99 -1.98
C LEU A 288 -9.71 6.47 -1.84
N GLU A 289 -10.17 5.87 -0.74
CA GLU A 289 -10.11 4.43 -0.54
C GLU A 289 -10.89 3.67 -1.62
N ALA A 290 -12.12 4.09 -1.90
CA ALA A 290 -13.00 3.41 -2.85
C ALA A 290 -12.58 3.57 -4.32
N GLN A 291 -12.19 4.78 -4.73
CA GLN A 291 -11.97 5.11 -6.15
C GLN A 291 -10.51 5.03 -6.59
N VAL A 292 -9.54 5.05 -5.65
CA VAL A 292 -8.11 5.02 -5.96
C VAL A 292 -7.47 3.77 -5.36
N TRP A 293 -7.57 3.58 -4.05
CA TRP A 293 -6.85 2.51 -3.35
C TRP A 293 -7.34 1.10 -3.73
N GLN A 294 -8.66 0.85 -3.72
CA GLN A 294 -9.20 -0.47 -4.07
C GLN A 294 -8.95 -0.85 -5.54
N PRO A 295 -9.15 0.04 -6.54
CA PRO A 295 -8.77 -0.23 -7.92
C PRO A 295 -7.27 -0.51 -8.08
N LEU A 296 -6.41 0.25 -7.39
CA LEU A 296 -4.97 0.06 -7.45
C LEU A 296 -4.52 -1.27 -6.82
N CYS A 297 -5.14 -1.68 -5.71
CA CYS A 297 -4.95 -3.02 -5.15
C CYS A 297 -5.38 -4.12 -6.11
N SER A 298 -6.47 -3.91 -6.85
CA SER A 298 -6.98 -4.87 -7.82
C SER A 298 -6.07 -5.00 -9.04
N LEU A 299 -5.57 -3.87 -9.55
CA LEU A 299 -4.56 -3.83 -10.61
C LEU A 299 -3.27 -4.52 -10.18
N ALA A 300 -2.78 -4.26 -8.97
CA ALA A 300 -1.59 -4.92 -8.42
C ALA A 300 -1.76 -6.44 -8.33
N LYS A 301 -2.95 -6.93 -7.94
CA LYS A 301 -3.27 -8.37 -7.94
C LYS A 301 -3.30 -8.95 -9.36
N ALA A 302 -3.82 -8.22 -10.34
CA ALA A 302 -3.90 -8.66 -11.73
C ALA A 302 -2.51 -8.87 -12.37
N LEU A 303 -1.47 -8.15 -11.92
CA LEU A 303 -0.09 -8.30 -12.38
C LEU A 303 0.56 -9.65 -12.00
N ALA A 304 0.09 -10.30 -10.93
CA ALA A 304 0.72 -11.51 -10.42
C ALA A 304 0.69 -12.68 -11.42
N GLY A 305 -0.41 -12.82 -12.18
CA GLY A 305 -0.55 -13.87 -13.19
C GLY A 305 0.49 -13.75 -14.30
N PRO A 306 0.51 -12.62 -15.05
CA PRO A 306 1.53 -12.37 -16.08
C PRO A 306 2.97 -12.44 -15.55
N GLN A 307 3.27 -11.88 -14.38
CA GLN A 307 4.61 -11.95 -13.77
C GLN A 307 5.07 -13.40 -13.57
N ASN A 308 4.17 -14.27 -13.08
CA ASN A 308 4.46 -15.69 -12.92
C ASN A 308 4.66 -16.40 -14.26
N LEU A 309 3.87 -16.06 -15.28
CA LEU A 309 4.01 -16.65 -16.62
C LEU A 309 5.32 -16.23 -17.30
N ILE A 310 5.74 -14.97 -17.18
CA ILE A 310 7.03 -14.50 -17.70
C ILE A 310 8.18 -15.26 -17.04
N LYS A 311 8.18 -15.36 -15.70
CA LYS A 311 9.17 -16.16 -14.96
C LYS A 311 9.17 -17.62 -15.42
N LYS A 312 7.99 -18.20 -15.67
CA LYS A 312 7.88 -19.58 -16.14
C LYS A 312 8.32 -19.75 -17.58
N ARG A 313 8.10 -18.78 -18.47
CA ARG A 313 8.65 -18.78 -19.82
C ARG A 313 10.17 -18.83 -19.78
N LEU A 314 10.82 -17.97 -18.97
CA LEU A 314 12.28 -17.97 -18.81
C LEU A 314 12.80 -19.31 -18.28
N ASP A 315 12.14 -19.89 -17.26
CA ASP A 315 12.46 -21.24 -16.77
C ASP A 315 12.37 -22.29 -17.91
N LYS A 316 11.38 -22.17 -18.79
CA LYS A 316 11.08 -23.12 -19.85
C LYS A 316 11.87 -22.93 -21.14
N LEU A 317 12.40 -21.73 -21.37
CA LEU A 317 13.34 -21.46 -22.44
C LEU A 317 14.60 -22.33 -22.28
N LEU A 318 15.12 -22.45 -21.06
CA LEU A 318 16.28 -23.31 -20.77
C LEU A 318 16.00 -24.80 -21.01
N ASP A 319 14.77 -25.25 -20.72
CA ASP A 319 14.34 -26.63 -21.06
C ASP A 319 14.29 -26.81 -22.60
N PHE A 320 13.78 -25.81 -23.32
CA PHE A 320 13.66 -25.80 -24.78
C PHE A 320 15.02 -25.79 -25.50
N GLU A 321 15.93 -24.90 -25.11
CA GLU A 321 17.27 -24.78 -25.70
C GLU A 321 18.07 -26.07 -25.59
N ARG A 322 18.02 -26.71 -24.41
CA ARG A 322 18.67 -28.01 -24.20
C ARG A 322 18.09 -29.10 -25.11
N VAL A 323 16.78 -29.06 -25.32
CA VAL A 323 16.07 -30.00 -26.16
C VAL A 323 16.41 -29.78 -27.65
N GLU A 324 16.53 -28.52 -28.09
CA GLU A 324 17.03 -28.17 -29.43
C GLU A 324 18.47 -28.62 -29.64
N GLU A 325 19.37 -28.37 -28.68
CA GLU A 325 20.78 -28.80 -28.71
C GLU A 325 20.88 -30.32 -28.91
N LYS A 326 20.13 -31.10 -28.14
CA LYS A 326 20.10 -32.56 -28.27
C LYS A 326 19.48 -33.02 -29.59
N LEU A 327 18.45 -32.33 -30.08
CA LEU A 327 17.83 -32.67 -31.37
C LEU A 327 18.83 -32.48 -32.52
N LEU A 328 19.65 -31.43 -32.47
CA LEU A 328 20.74 -31.20 -33.43
C LEU A 328 21.84 -32.26 -33.33
N GLU A 329 22.16 -32.74 -32.13
CA GLU A 329 23.22 -33.74 -31.92
C GLU A 329 22.79 -35.19 -32.24
N VAL A 330 21.61 -35.60 -31.76
CA VAL A 330 21.17 -37.01 -31.73
C VAL A 330 20.05 -37.29 -32.74
N GLY A 331 19.42 -36.25 -33.30
CA GLY A 331 18.36 -36.38 -34.31
C GLY A 331 17.09 -37.08 -33.83
N SER A 332 16.96 -37.34 -32.52
CA SER A 332 15.82 -38.04 -31.94
C SER A 332 15.32 -37.35 -30.68
N MET A 333 14.01 -37.37 -30.50
CA MET A 333 13.29 -36.69 -29.43
C MET A 333 12.52 -37.71 -28.60
N THR A 334 12.61 -37.63 -27.28
CA THR A 334 11.71 -38.38 -26.41
C THR A 334 10.38 -37.66 -26.26
N TYR A 335 9.32 -38.40 -25.88
CA TYR A 335 8.00 -37.83 -25.59
C TYR A 335 8.05 -36.71 -24.54
N GLU A 336 8.88 -36.87 -23.50
CA GLU A 336 9.04 -35.84 -22.46
C GLU A 336 9.70 -34.56 -22.97
N GLU A 337 10.65 -34.69 -23.90
CA GLU A 337 11.36 -33.56 -24.52
C GLU A 337 10.44 -32.80 -25.48
N GLU A 338 9.64 -33.51 -26.27
CA GLU A 338 8.63 -32.90 -27.14
C GLU A 338 7.53 -32.19 -26.32
N ALA A 339 7.10 -32.77 -25.20
CA ALA A 339 6.20 -32.10 -24.26
C ALA A 339 6.81 -30.84 -23.64
N ALA A 340 8.12 -30.84 -23.33
CA ALA A 340 8.83 -29.67 -22.82
C ALA A 340 8.91 -28.56 -23.88
N ARG A 341 9.20 -28.92 -25.13
CA ARG A 341 9.22 -28.01 -26.28
C ARG A 341 7.86 -27.33 -26.47
N HIS A 342 6.79 -28.11 -26.53
CA HIS A 342 5.43 -27.57 -26.66
C HIS A 342 5.02 -26.69 -25.48
N THR A 343 5.48 -27.00 -24.26
CA THR A 343 5.18 -26.19 -23.08
C THR A 343 5.79 -24.79 -23.21
N TYR A 344 7.06 -24.69 -23.63
CA TYR A 344 7.71 -23.39 -23.87
C TYR A 344 7.00 -22.63 -24.99
N GLN A 345 6.79 -23.26 -26.15
CA GLN A 345 6.12 -22.63 -27.30
C GLN A 345 4.74 -22.09 -26.93
N ALA A 346 3.94 -22.88 -26.18
CA ALA A 346 2.62 -22.45 -25.73
C ALA A 346 2.67 -21.22 -24.81
N LEU A 347 3.60 -21.17 -23.86
CA LEU A 347 3.79 -20.01 -22.98
C LEU A 347 4.28 -18.79 -23.76
N ASN A 348 5.25 -18.98 -24.64
CA ASN A 348 5.83 -17.91 -25.46
C ASN A 348 4.76 -17.27 -26.36
N SER A 349 4.07 -18.08 -27.17
CA SER A 349 3.03 -17.58 -28.08
C SER A 349 1.87 -16.91 -27.34
N LEU A 350 1.49 -17.40 -26.15
CA LEU A 350 0.46 -16.75 -25.34
C LEU A 350 0.92 -15.38 -24.84
N LEU A 351 2.13 -15.28 -24.30
CA LEU A 351 2.65 -14.02 -23.76
C LEU A 351 2.88 -12.98 -24.86
N VAL A 352 3.46 -13.36 -26.01
CA VAL A 352 3.64 -12.46 -27.15
C VAL A 352 2.29 -11.89 -27.62
N ALA A 353 1.23 -12.71 -27.63
CA ALA A 353 -0.09 -12.27 -28.05
C ALA A 353 -0.82 -11.38 -27.02
N GLU A 354 -0.75 -11.71 -25.72
CA GLU A 354 -1.60 -11.09 -24.69
C GLU A 354 -0.88 -10.01 -23.86
N LEU A 355 0.43 -10.11 -23.65
CA LEU A 355 1.19 -9.17 -22.82
C LEU A 355 1.14 -7.72 -23.34
N PRO A 356 1.23 -7.44 -24.66
CA PRO A 356 1.08 -6.08 -25.17
C PRO A 356 -0.29 -5.46 -24.83
N GLN A 357 -1.36 -6.25 -24.99
CA GLN A 357 -2.73 -5.83 -24.73
C GLN A 357 -2.94 -5.59 -23.22
N PHE A 358 -2.41 -6.50 -22.39
CA PHE A 358 -2.41 -6.37 -20.94
C PHE A 358 -1.70 -5.08 -20.50
N ASN A 359 -0.48 -4.83 -21.00
CA ASN A 359 0.30 -3.63 -20.66
C ASN A 359 -0.46 -2.35 -21.04
N GLN A 360 -1.09 -2.33 -22.21
CA GLN A 360 -1.88 -1.18 -22.66
C GLN A 360 -3.12 -0.96 -21.77
N LEU A 361 -3.80 -2.02 -21.36
CA LEU A 361 -4.96 -1.93 -20.47
C LEU A 361 -4.56 -1.49 -19.07
N ALA A 362 -3.48 -2.05 -18.53
CA ALA A 362 -2.94 -1.70 -17.22
C ALA A 362 -2.54 -0.22 -17.15
N MET A 363 -1.87 0.31 -18.19
CA MET A 363 -1.53 1.73 -18.28
C MET A 363 -2.77 2.63 -18.40
N ARG A 364 -3.77 2.23 -19.19
CA ARG A 364 -5.05 2.95 -19.26
C ARG A 364 -5.74 2.99 -17.89
N TRP A 365 -5.78 1.87 -17.18
CA TRP A 365 -6.36 1.79 -15.85
C TRP A 365 -5.58 2.67 -14.85
N LEU A 366 -4.25 2.61 -14.86
CA LEU A 366 -3.39 3.45 -14.02
C LEU A 366 -3.64 4.94 -14.27
N SER A 367 -3.77 5.35 -15.53
CA SER A 367 -4.11 6.73 -15.91
C SER A 367 -5.47 7.16 -15.34
N GLN A 368 -6.49 6.30 -15.42
CA GLN A 368 -7.81 6.60 -14.84
C GLN A 368 -7.76 6.73 -13.30
N ILE A 369 -6.98 5.88 -12.64
CA ILE A 369 -6.77 5.96 -11.18
C ILE A 369 -6.11 7.30 -10.81
N LEU A 370 -5.11 7.74 -11.57
CA LEU A 370 -4.46 9.04 -11.36
C LEU A 370 -5.43 10.21 -11.62
N CYS A 371 -6.24 10.13 -12.68
CA CYS A 371 -7.26 11.14 -12.95
C CYS A 371 -8.31 11.22 -11.83
N ALA A 372 -8.73 10.08 -11.29
CA ALA A 372 -9.63 10.02 -10.14
C ALA A 372 -8.99 10.67 -8.90
N PHE A 373 -7.73 10.35 -8.61
CA PHE A 373 -6.98 10.97 -7.51
C PHE A 373 -6.92 12.49 -7.63
N VAL A 374 -6.52 13.02 -8.79
CA VAL A 374 -6.43 14.47 -9.03
C VAL A 374 -7.82 15.13 -8.93
N THR A 375 -8.85 14.47 -9.43
CA THR A 375 -10.23 14.95 -9.34
C THR A 375 -10.69 15.06 -7.89
N LEU A 376 -10.45 14.02 -7.09
CA LEU A 376 -10.79 14.03 -5.65
C LEU A 376 -10.05 15.13 -4.90
N GLN A 377 -8.75 15.35 -5.20
CA GLN A 377 -7.97 16.44 -4.59
C GLN A 377 -8.56 17.82 -4.94
N ARG A 378 -8.88 18.04 -6.21
CA ARG A 378 -9.51 19.28 -6.67
C ARG A 378 -10.86 19.51 -5.98
N ASP A 379 -11.67 18.47 -5.88
CA ASP A 379 -13.01 18.57 -5.32
C ASP A 379 -12.94 18.80 -3.79
N LEU A 380 -12.00 18.16 -3.08
CA LEU A 380 -11.69 18.49 -1.68
C LEU A 380 -11.28 19.95 -1.53
N ALA A 381 -10.35 20.45 -2.34
CA ALA A 381 -9.89 21.83 -2.26
C ALA A 381 -11.04 22.83 -2.46
N LYS A 382 -11.93 22.57 -3.42
CA LYS A 382 -13.15 23.37 -3.63
C LYS A 382 -14.10 23.33 -2.45
N GLN A 383 -14.34 22.16 -1.88
CA GLN A 383 -15.21 22.01 -0.71
C GLN A 383 -14.66 22.74 0.52
N VAL A 384 -13.35 22.61 0.77
CA VAL A 384 -12.68 23.31 1.88
C VAL A 384 -12.75 24.82 1.68
N LEU A 385 -12.48 25.31 0.48
CA LEU A 385 -12.56 26.74 0.17
C LEU A 385 -13.98 27.27 0.39
N GLN A 386 -15.00 26.60 -0.15
CA GLN A 386 -16.39 27.02 0.02
C GLN A 386 -16.79 27.09 1.49
N ARG A 387 -16.49 26.03 2.27
CA ARG A 387 -16.80 25.99 3.71
C ARG A 387 -16.06 27.10 4.48
N ALA A 388 -14.83 27.41 4.10
CA ALA A 388 -14.06 28.49 4.69
C ALA A 388 -14.65 29.87 4.36
N GLU A 389 -15.04 30.11 3.10
CA GLU A 389 -15.71 31.34 2.67
C GLU A 389 -17.06 31.54 3.38
N ASP A 390 -17.86 30.48 3.49
CA ASP A 390 -19.15 30.50 4.21
C ASP A 390 -18.96 30.82 5.71
N SER A 391 -17.88 30.33 6.32
CA SER A 391 -17.53 30.66 7.71
C SER A 391 -17.01 32.10 7.86
N LEU A 392 -16.18 32.56 6.91
CA LEU A 392 -15.65 33.93 6.88
C LEU A 392 -16.78 34.96 6.73
N ALA A 393 -17.81 34.68 5.92
CA ALA A 393 -18.97 35.55 5.74
C ALA A 393 -19.76 35.78 7.04
N GLN A 394 -19.64 34.89 8.03
CA GLN A 394 -20.30 35.00 9.33
C GLN A 394 -19.50 35.84 10.33
N LEU A 395 -18.27 36.23 10.00
CA LEU A 395 -17.44 37.05 10.88
C LEU A 395 -17.87 38.52 10.85
N PRO A 396 -17.85 39.23 11.98
CA PRO A 396 -18.30 40.63 12.06
C PRO A 396 -17.47 41.59 11.19
N HIS A 397 -16.25 41.20 10.83
CA HIS A 397 -15.30 42.03 10.08
C HIS A 397 -15.21 41.69 8.57
N HIS A 398 -16.04 40.78 8.06
CA HIS A 398 -15.93 40.27 6.68
C HIS A 398 -16.09 41.35 5.58
N HIS A 399 -16.72 42.48 5.90
CA HIS A 399 -16.86 43.61 4.99
C HIS A 399 -15.64 44.54 4.93
N LEU A 400 -14.67 44.39 5.83
CA LEU A 400 -13.49 45.25 5.88
C LEU A 400 -12.48 44.83 4.81
N SER A 401 -11.88 45.82 4.14
CA SER A 401 -10.71 45.58 3.29
C SER A 401 -9.52 45.15 4.15
N GLU A 402 -8.60 44.37 3.56
CA GLU A 402 -7.40 43.89 4.28
C GLU A 402 -6.62 45.02 4.98
N PRO A 403 -6.33 46.18 4.35
CA PRO A 403 -5.63 47.26 5.03
C PRO A 403 -6.42 47.86 6.20
N ALA A 404 -7.75 47.96 6.07
CA ALA A 404 -8.62 48.47 7.13
C ALA A 404 -8.68 47.49 8.31
N PHE A 405 -8.75 46.19 8.03
CA PHE A 405 -8.68 45.15 9.06
C PHE A 405 -7.34 45.16 9.79
N ARG A 406 -6.21 45.24 9.06
CA ARG A 406 -4.87 45.33 9.66
C ARG A 406 -4.75 46.53 10.60
N LYS A 407 -5.20 47.70 10.15
CA LYS A 407 -5.21 48.91 10.99
C LYS A 407 -6.06 48.73 12.25
N LEU A 408 -7.25 48.13 12.13
CA LEU A 408 -8.11 47.83 13.28
C LEU A 408 -7.41 46.93 14.30
N VAL A 409 -6.70 45.90 13.83
CA VAL A 409 -5.94 44.99 14.70
C VAL A 409 -4.77 45.72 15.37
N GLU A 410 -4.01 46.52 14.63
CA GLU A 410 -2.90 47.32 15.16
C GLU A 410 -3.38 48.32 16.23
N ASP A 411 -4.48 49.03 15.96
CA ASP A 411 -5.09 49.98 16.89
C ASP A 411 -5.57 49.27 18.17
N ALA A 412 -6.23 48.12 18.05
CA ALA A 412 -6.70 47.33 19.19
C ALA A 412 -5.52 46.80 20.04
N LEU A 413 -4.48 46.26 19.41
CA LEU A 413 -3.27 45.81 20.11
C LEU A 413 -2.54 46.97 20.78
N GLY A 414 -2.45 48.11 20.11
CA GLY A 414 -1.88 49.34 20.65
C GLY A 414 -2.63 49.79 21.92
N GLN A 415 -3.96 49.90 21.84
CA GLN A 415 -4.80 50.25 23.00
C GLN A 415 -4.62 49.29 24.17
N THR A 416 -4.63 47.98 23.89
CA THR A 416 -4.45 46.96 24.93
C THR A 416 -3.05 47.03 25.56
N SER A 417 -2.01 47.29 24.76
CA SER A 417 -0.65 47.53 25.25
C SER A 417 -0.54 48.76 26.15
N HIS A 418 -1.22 49.85 25.78
CA HIS A 418 -1.27 51.06 26.59
C HIS A 418 -2.01 50.83 27.91
N GLN A 419 -3.14 50.11 27.89
CA GLN A 419 -3.87 49.74 29.11
C GLN A 419 -3.02 48.88 30.05
N LEU A 420 -2.29 47.90 29.50
CA LEU A 420 -1.40 47.05 30.29
C LEU A 420 -0.25 47.86 30.91
N ARG A 421 0.38 48.76 30.15
CA ARG A 421 1.42 49.66 30.68
C ARG A 421 0.88 50.57 31.78
N ALA A 422 -0.29 51.18 31.57
CA ALA A 422 -0.91 52.01 32.60
C ALA A 422 -1.26 51.22 33.87
N PHE A 423 -1.71 49.97 33.71
CA PHE A 423 -1.94 49.06 34.83
C PHE A 423 -0.65 48.73 35.58
N GLN A 424 0.44 48.41 34.86
CA GLN A 424 1.75 48.14 35.45
C GLN A 424 2.27 49.35 36.24
N GLU A 425 2.23 50.55 35.65
CA GLU A 425 2.66 51.79 36.32
C GLU A 425 1.83 52.09 37.58
N ASN A 426 0.52 51.84 37.53
CA ASN A 426 -0.34 51.99 38.72
C ASN A 426 -0.04 50.92 39.77
N PHE A 427 0.23 49.69 39.35
CA PHE A 427 0.58 48.61 40.27
C PHE A 427 1.93 48.87 40.97
N GLU A 428 2.93 49.38 40.24
CA GLU A 428 4.22 49.79 40.81
C GLU A 428 4.10 50.96 41.79
N LYS A 429 3.19 51.93 41.54
CA LYS A 429 2.92 53.03 42.48
C LYS A 429 2.25 52.58 43.78
N VAL A 430 1.50 51.48 43.74
CA VAL A 430 0.76 50.94 44.90
C VAL A 430 1.58 49.88 45.65
N LEU A 431 2.63 49.33 45.05
CA LEU A 431 3.57 48.47 45.75
C LEU A 431 4.44 49.32 46.70
N PRO A 432 4.55 48.96 47.99
CA PRO A 432 5.50 49.61 48.87
C PRO A 432 6.93 49.36 48.37
N PRO A 433 7.84 50.36 48.43
CA PRO A 433 9.22 50.15 48.01
C PRO A 433 9.86 49.03 48.85
N PRO A 434 10.75 48.20 48.26
CA PRO A 434 11.49 47.21 49.02
C PRO A 434 12.23 47.92 50.14
N THR A 435 11.82 47.65 51.38
CA THR A 435 12.32 48.39 52.54
C THR A 435 13.64 47.75 52.96
N THR A 436 14.75 48.23 52.41
CA THR A 436 16.09 47.95 52.95
C THR A 436 16.25 48.69 54.27
N GLN A 437 15.68 48.14 55.36
CA GLN A 437 15.98 48.61 56.71
C GLN A 437 17.36 48.08 57.14
N PRO A 438 18.26 48.92 57.65
CA PRO A 438 19.47 48.47 58.34
C PRO A 438 19.08 47.57 59.52
N LEU A 439 19.76 46.44 59.67
CA LEU A 439 19.53 45.51 60.78
C LEU A 439 19.84 46.19 62.12
N LEU A 440 18.97 46.05 63.11
CA LEU A 440 19.30 46.42 64.49
C LEU A 440 20.50 45.57 64.97
N PRO A 441 21.41 46.09 65.82
CA PRO A 441 22.61 45.36 66.25
C PRO A 441 22.36 43.99 66.91
N GLY A 442 21.16 43.78 67.48
CA GLY A 442 20.73 42.49 68.02
C GLY A 442 20.29 41.47 66.96
N ALA A 443 19.79 41.93 65.81
CA ALA A 443 19.35 41.11 64.70
C ALA A 443 20.51 40.67 63.79
N GLU A 444 21.61 41.43 63.73
CA GLU A 444 22.80 41.07 62.93
C GLU A 444 23.41 39.74 63.37
N ARG A 445 23.49 39.47 64.68
CA ARG A 445 24.03 38.19 65.20
C ARG A 445 23.15 37.00 64.83
N GLN A 446 21.82 37.18 64.87
CA GLN A 446 20.85 36.17 64.47
C GLN A 446 20.93 35.88 62.97
N VAL A 447 21.08 36.93 62.16
CA VAL A 447 21.24 36.82 60.70
C VAL A 447 22.57 36.16 60.36
N GLN A 448 23.68 36.50 61.02
CA GLN A 448 24.97 35.81 60.84
C GLN A 448 24.92 34.35 61.31
N ALA A 449 24.22 34.03 62.39
CA ALA A 449 24.00 32.66 62.84
C ALA A 449 23.17 31.84 61.84
N LEU A 450 22.16 32.44 61.21
CA LEU A 450 21.38 31.81 60.16
C LEU A 450 22.16 31.69 58.85
N LEU A 451 22.93 32.72 58.48
CA LEU A 451 23.83 32.72 57.31
C LEU A 451 24.88 31.62 57.40
N SER A 452 25.58 31.51 58.54
CA SER A 452 26.59 30.47 58.76
C SER A 452 25.98 29.06 58.76
N ARG A 453 24.73 28.91 59.22
CA ARG A 453 24.08 27.60 59.35
C ARG A 453 23.36 27.12 58.08
N TYR A 454 22.87 28.02 57.23
CA TYR A 454 22.04 27.66 56.07
C TYR A 454 22.51 28.23 54.72
N GLY A 455 23.42 29.20 54.73
CA GLY A 455 23.90 29.90 53.54
C GLY A 455 22.98 31.03 53.06
N PRO A 456 23.50 31.98 52.25
CA PRO A 456 22.77 33.17 51.82
C PRO A 456 21.56 32.86 50.92
N GLY A 457 21.59 31.78 50.14
CA GLY A 457 20.52 31.40 49.21
C GLY A 457 19.26 30.82 49.88
N LYS A 458 19.22 30.74 51.21
CA LYS A 458 18.08 30.19 51.97
C LYS A 458 17.47 31.17 52.94
N LEU A 459 17.86 32.44 52.90
CA LEU A 459 17.32 33.46 53.80
C LEU A 459 16.19 34.23 53.15
N TYR A 460 15.16 34.47 53.93
CA TYR A 460 13.97 35.19 53.51
C TYR A 460 13.60 36.23 54.55
N GLN A 461 13.15 37.40 54.10
CA GLN A 461 12.59 38.44 54.93
C GLN A 461 11.06 38.37 54.91
N VAL A 462 10.45 38.56 56.08
CA VAL A 462 9.01 38.61 56.23
C VAL A 462 8.48 39.96 55.73
N THR A 463 7.65 39.94 54.68
CA THR A 463 7.18 41.16 54.00
C THR A 463 5.98 41.84 54.68
N SER A 464 5.26 41.12 55.54
CA SER A 464 4.13 41.63 56.34
C SER A 464 3.98 40.85 57.65
N ASN A 465 3.36 41.44 58.68
CA ASN A 465 3.14 40.75 59.96
C ASN A 465 2.40 39.41 59.75
N ILE A 466 2.90 38.37 60.40
CA ILE A 466 2.35 37.02 60.43
C ILE A 466 1.87 36.75 61.85
N SER A 467 0.61 36.38 61.98
CA SER A 467 0.02 35.91 63.24
C SER A 467 -0.32 34.44 63.06
N GLY A 468 0.46 33.57 63.72
CA GLY A 468 0.23 32.13 63.69
C GLY A 468 -0.98 31.77 64.54
N ALA A 469 -1.98 31.11 63.95
CA ALA A 469 -3.17 30.66 64.66
C ALA A 469 -3.09 29.18 65.11
N GLY A 470 -2.23 28.38 64.48
CA GLY A 470 -2.01 26.97 64.81
C GLY A 470 -0.83 26.74 65.75
N THR A 471 -0.80 25.57 66.40
CA THR A 471 0.24 25.17 67.37
C THR A 471 1.66 25.10 66.80
N LEU A 472 1.81 25.01 65.47
CA LEU A 472 3.09 24.98 64.76
C LEU A 472 3.30 26.20 63.85
N ASP A 473 2.39 27.18 63.88
CA ASP A 473 2.52 28.40 63.08
C ASP A 473 3.30 29.47 63.83
N LEU A 474 4.21 30.14 63.13
CA LEU A 474 4.99 31.20 63.73
C LEU A 474 4.23 32.53 63.68
N THR A 475 4.38 33.31 64.74
CA THR A 475 4.00 34.72 64.76
C THR A 475 5.26 35.54 64.57
N LEU A 476 5.40 36.19 63.42
CA LEU A 476 6.59 36.95 63.04
C LEU A 476 6.20 38.36 62.60
N PRO A 477 6.86 39.41 63.10
CA PRO A 477 6.62 40.76 62.60
C PRO A 477 7.32 40.98 61.26
N ARG A 478 6.81 41.96 60.50
CA ARG A 478 7.41 42.43 59.25
C ARG A 478 8.88 42.80 59.48
N GLY A 479 9.73 42.41 58.54
CA GLY A 479 11.16 42.69 58.54
C GLY A 479 12.02 41.60 59.21
N HIS A 480 11.44 40.61 59.90
CA HIS A 480 12.20 39.48 60.46
C HIS A 480 12.82 38.61 59.37
N ILE A 481 14.02 38.10 59.64
CA ILE A 481 14.75 37.21 58.73
C ILE A 481 14.68 35.78 59.25
N VAL A 482 14.36 34.87 58.35
CA VAL A 482 14.22 33.44 58.62
C VAL A 482 14.95 32.61 57.57
N ALA A 483 15.39 31.41 57.94
CA ALA A 483 15.94 30.46 56.99
C ALA A 483 14.87 29.47 56.51
N LEU A 484 14.78 29.28 55.20
CA LEU A 484 13.86 28.31 54.59
C LEU A 484 14.40 26.89 54.78
N LEU A 485 13.59 26.04 55.42
CA LEU A 485 13.89 24.62 55.58
C LEU A 485 13.19 23.79 54.51
N GLN A 486 11.89 24.02 54.32
CA GLN A 486 11.06 23.33 53.32
C GLN A 486 10.03 24.29 52.72
N ASN A 487 9.86 24.21 51.40
CA ASN A 487 8.93 25.03 50.61
C ASN A 487 7.52 24.41 50.49
N LYS A 488 7.18 23.48 51.39
CA LYS A 488 5.88 22.82 51.50
C LYS A 488 5.71 22.22 52.88
N ASP A 489 4.46 22.04 53.32
CA ASP A 489 4.16 21.35 54.58
C ASP A 489 4.23 19.82 54.47
N THR A 490 4.05 19.12 55.59
CA THR A 490 4.06 17.63 55.65
C THR A 490 2.94 16.97 54.83
N LYS A 491 1.94 17.74 54.40
CA LYS A 491 0.84 17.30 53.52
C LYS A 491 1.04 17.74 52.07
N GLY A 492 2.17 18.37 51.73
CA GLY A 492 2.52 18.79 50.38
C GLY A 492 1.98 20.16 49.96
N ASN A 493 1.41 20.95 50.87
CA ASN A 493 0.90 22.28 50.54
C ASN A 493 2.05 23.28 50.35
N SER A 494 2.21 23.80 49.14
CA SER A 494 3.25 24.78 48.77
C SER A 494 2.95 26.22 49.22
N SER A 495 1.75 26.51 49.73
CA SER A 495 1.40 27.82 50.27
C SER A 495 1.91 28.04 51.70
N ARG A 496 2.46 26.99 52.35
CA ARG A 496 2.87 26.98 53.76
C ARG A 496 4.27 26.40 53.89
N TRP A 497 5.23 27.25 54.22
CA TRP A 497 6.65 26.91 54.24
C TRP A 497 7.14 26.73 55.67
N LEU A 498 8.04 25.77 55.88
CA LEU A 498 8.70 25.55 57.16
C LEU A 498 9.96 26.40 57.22
N VAL A 499 10.07 27.25 58.23
CA VAL A 499 11.20 28.17 58.40
C VAL A 499 11.82 28.06 59.78
N ASP A 500 13.08 28.45 59.89
CA ASP A 500 13.85 28.55 61.13
C ASP A 500 14.12 30.02 61.45
N THR A 501 13.71 30.47 62.64
CA THR A 501 14.01 31.82 63.13
C THR A 501 15.40 31.91 63.77
N GLY A 502 16.11 30.80 63.95
CA GLY A 502 17.37 30.73 64.69
C GLY A 502 17.20 30.28 66.15
N GLY A 503 15.96 30.28 66.65
CA GLY A 503 15.60 29.73 67.97
C GLY A 503 14.54 28.64 67.91
N HIS A 504 13.48 28.85 67.13
CA HIS A 504 12.38 27.91 66.98
C HIS A 504 11.90 27.83 65.53
N ARG A 505 11.39 26.65 65.16
CA ARG A 505 10.94 26.32 63.80
C ARG A 505 9.43 26.23 63.75
N GLY A 506 8.85 26.64 62.64
CA GLY A 506 7.42 26.55 62.43
C GLY A 506 7.03 27.03 61.05
N TYR A 507 5.73 27.01 60.80
CA TYR A 507 5.17 27.27 59.48
C TYR A 507 4.77 28.73 59.30
N VAL A 508 4.98 29.23 58.08
CA VAL A 508 4.60 30.58 57.64
C VAL A 508 4.04 30.55 56.22
N PRO A 509 3.17 31.50 55.83
CA PRO A 509 2.65 31.60 54.46
C PRO A 509 3.76 31.96 53.46
N ALA A 510 3.86 31.21 52.36
CA ALA A 510 4.87 31.39 51.32
C ALA A 510 4.84 32.80 50.70
N GLY A 511 3.65 33.33 50.41
CA GLY A 511 3.47 34.66 49.80
C GLY A 511 3.82 35.84 50.71
N LYS A 512 4.25 35.60 51.95
CA LYS A 512 4.71 36.63 52.90
C LYS A 512 6.23 36.62 53.10
N LEU A 513 6.96 35.88 52.27
CA LEU A 513 8.41 35.76 52.32
C LEU A 513 9.01 36.25 51.01
N GLU A 514 10.08 37.01 51.12
CA GLU A 514 10.88 37.47 49.99
C GLU A 514 12.35 37.13 50.23
N VAL A 515 13.11 36.78 49.19
CA VAL A 515 14.52 36.38 49.34
C VAL A 515 15.30 37.55 49.95
N TYR A 516 16.02 37.28 51.04
CA TYR A 516 16.86 38.28 51.67
C TYR A 516 18.23 38.32 50.99
N HIS A 517 18.53 39.42 50.30
CA HIS A 517 19.84 39.69 49.75
C HIS A 517 20.72 40.38 50.80
N VAL A 518 21.78 39.73 51.24
CA VAL A 518 22.79 40.35 52.11
C VAL A 518 23.51 41.42 51.29
N VAL A 519 23.36 42.69 51.68
CA VAL A 519 24.17 43.78 51.13
C VAL A 519 25.58 43.62 51.70
N PRO A 520 26.64 43.43 50.88
CA PRO A 520 28.01 43.40 51.38
C PRO A 520 28.33 44.75 52.03
N SER A 521 28.94 44.73 53.21
CA SER A 521 29.48 45.94 53.82
C SER A 521 30.53 46.54 52.88
N GLU A 522 30.58 47.88 52.76
CA GLU A 522 31.41 48.65 51.82
C GLU A 522 32.94 48.37 51.92
N GLU A 523 33.40 47.56 52.86
CA GLU A 523 34.80 47.15 53.00
C GLU A 523 35.24 46.06 52.01
N GLU A 524 34.34 45.24 51.45
CA GLU A 524 34.71 44.15 50.51
C GLU A 524 34.77 44.59 49.04
N LEU A 525 34.26 45.77 48.70
CA LEU A 525 34.13 46.27 47.31
C LEU A 525 35.37 47.01 46.77
N ARG A 526 36.46 47.13 47.54
CA ARG A 526 37.71 47.78 47.08
C ARG A 526 38.71 46.85 46.39
N GLY A 527 38.40 45.57 46.22
CA GLY A 527 39.36 44.56 45.76
C GLY A 527 39.37 44.25 44.25
N GLN A 528 38.30 44.48 43.50
CA GLN A 528 38.24 44.01 42.10
C GLN A 528 37.54 45.03 41.19
N ALA A 529 38.33 46.00 40.73
CA ALA A 529 37.98 46.82 39.58
C ALA A 529 38.99 46.53 38.46
N ARG A 530 38.52 46.01 37.31
CA ARG A 530 38.92 46.34 35.92
C ARG A 530 38.15 45.50 34.89
N PRO A 531 38.00 45.98 33.63
CA PRO A 531 36.70 46.06 32.99
C PRO A 531 36.55 45.24 31.69
N HIS A 532 35.29 45.14 31.27
CA HIS A 532 34.73 44.60 30.02
C HIS A 532 35.52 44.85 28.72
N LYS A 533 35.41 43.90 27.78
CA LYS A 533 35.33 44.17 26.33
C LYS A 533 34.60 43.07 25.54
N ASP A 534 33.47 43.49 24.95
CA ASP A 534 32.92 43.27 23.61
C ASP A 534 33.22 42.03 22.72
N SER A 535 32.13 41.60 22.05
CA SER A 535 31.99 41.24 20.62
C SER A 535 31.91 39.78 20.15
N GLN A 536 30.71 39.48 19.63
CA GLN A 536 30.37 38.96 18.28
C GLN A 536 30.61 37.48 17.87
N HIS A 537 29.48 36.91 17.39
CA HIS A 537 29.26 35.96 16.28
C HIS A 537 30.08 34.67 16.17
N GLN A 538 29.38 33.53 16.06
CA GLN A 538 29.34 32.66 14.87
C GLN A 538 28.44 31.43 15.09
N THR A 539 27.52 31.18 14.15
CA THR A 539 26.97 29.85 13.84
C THR A 539 27.99 29.12 12.95
N PRO A 540 28.17 27.79 13.03
CA PRO A 540 27.43 26.93 12.10
C PRO A 540 27.03 25.53 12.63
N GLU A 541 26.09 24.96 11.90
CA GLU A 541 25.54 23.60 11.86
C GLU A 541 26.60 22.48 11.72
N PRO A 542 26.41 21.27 12.32
CA PRO A 542 27.27 20.12 12.05
C PRO A 542 26.61 19.03 11.18
N THR A 543 27.34 18.73 10.10
CA THR A 543 27.22 17.61 9.16
C THR A 543 27.46 16.24 9.81
N LEU A 544 26.66 15.25 9.41
CA LEU A 544 26.76 13.82 9.76
C LEU A 544 28.02 13.15 9.15
N ALA A 545 28.70 12.32 9.95
CA ALA A 545 29.80 11.46 9.50
C ALA A 545 29.30 10.07 9.07
N PRO A 546 29.96 9.38 8.11
CA PRO A 546 29.57 8.05 7.64
C PRO A 546 30.21 6.91 8.47
N VAL A 547 29.42 5.86 8.72
CA VAL A 547 29.84 4.61 9.37
C VAL A 547 30.29 3.58 8.31
N PRO A 548 31.41 2.87 8.49
CA PRO A 548 31.83 1.82 7.55
C PRO A 548 31.10 0.48 7.84
N SER A 549 30.50 -0.11 6.80
CA SER A 549 29.88 -1.43 6.82
C SER A 549 30.90 -2.55 6.56
N VAL A 550 31.03 -3.50 7.48
CA VAL A 550 31.75 -4.77 7.27
C VAL A 550 30.73 -5.87 6.94
N PRO A 551 30.91 -6.70 5.90
CA PRO A 551 29.97 -7.76 5.55
C PRO A 551 30.10 -8.95 6.50
N THR A 552 28.96 -9.42 7.03
CA THR A 552 28.87 -10.55 7.97
C THR A 552 28.99 -11.89 7.22
N VAL A 553 30.09 -12.62 7.40
CA VAL A 553 30.25 -13.99 6.86
C VAL A 553 29.39 -14.96 7.67
N THR A 554 28.45 -15.66 7.03
CA THR A 554 27.54 -16.61 7.69
C THR A 554 27.99 -18.04 7.42
N GLN A 555 28.42 -18.78 8.46
CA GLN A 555 28.75 -20.22 8.33
C GLN A 555 27.47 -21.08 8.32
N VAL A 556 27.36 -22.01 7.38
CA VAL A 556 26.21 -22.93 7.23
C VAL A 556 26.69 -24.38 6.98
N VAL A 557 25.80 -25.35 7.11
CA VAL A 557 26.10 -26.79 6.96
C VAL A 557 25.28 -27.39 5.82
N ALA A 558 25.90 -28.23 5.01
CA ALA A 558 25.24 -29.01 3.98
C ALA A 558 24.36 -30.10 4.62
N VAL A 559 23.05 -30.07 4.38
CA VAL A 559 22.08 -31.03 4.95
C VAL A 559 21.94 -32.28 4.08
N TYR A 560 22.28 -32.17 2.79
CA TYR A 560 22.20 -33.24 1.81
C TYR A 560 23.50 -33.31 0.99
N PRO A 561 23.88 -34.50 0.49
CA PRO A 561 25.01 -34.62 -0.42
C PRO A 561 24.66 -34.03 -1.79
N PHE A 562 25.61 -33.36 -2.42
CA PHE A 562 25.49 -32.77 -3.75
C PHE A 562 26.73 -33.12 -4.58
N VAL A 563 26.53 -33.58 -5.82
CA VAL A 563 27.63 -33.93 -6.72
C VAL A 563 27.67 -32.91 -7.85
N ALA A 564 28.79 -32.21 -7.98
CA ALA A 564 29.02 -31.21 -9.02
C ALA A 564 28.97 -31.84 -10.41
N ARG A 565 28.28 -31.18 -11.33
CA ARG A 565 28.10 -31.62 -12.73
C ARG A 565 28.84 -30.74 -13.73
N SER A 566 29.47 -29.66 -13.26
CA SER A 566 30.28 -28.74 -14.07
C SER A 566 31.43 -28.18 -13.25
N SER A 567 32.38 -27.51 -13.90
CA SER A 567 33.52 -26.83 -13.27
C SER A 567 33.13 -25.62 -12.40
N HIS A 568 31.87 -25.17 -12.46
CA HIS A 568 31.34 -24.04 -11.70
C HIS A 568 30.55 -24.45 -10.45
N GLU A 569 30.35 -25.75 -10.26
CA GLU A 569 29.67 -26.34 -9.10
C GLU A 569 30.69 -26.99 -8.16
N VAL A 570 30.38 -27.07 -6.87
CA VAL A 570 31.24 -27.77 -5.89
C VAL A 570 30.47 -28.91 -5.23
N SER A 571 31.10 -30.07 -5.10
CA SER A 571 30.46 -31.23 -4.48
C SER A 571 30.45 -31.08 -2.96
N LEU A 572 29.32 -31.44 -2.33
CA LEU A 572 29.13 -31.40 -0.88
C LEU A 572 28.79 -32.79 -0.35
N GLN A 573 29.25 -33.08 0.86
CA GLN A 573 28.79 -34.21 1.66
C GLN A 573 27.78 -33.73 2.71
N ALA A 574 26.81 -34.58 3.05
CA ALA A 574 25.89 -34.29 4.16
C ALA A 574 26.68 -34.11 5.46
N GLY A 575 26.38 -33.06 6.21
CA GLY A 575 27.09 -32.64 7.43
C GLY A 575 28.32 -31.74 7.19
N GLN A 576 28.69 -31.46 5.94
CA GLN A 576 29.87 -30.66 5.63
C GLN A 576 29.65 -29.16 5.92
N ARG A 577 30.61 -28.53 6.62
CA ARG A 577 30.59 -27.08 6.87
C ARG A 577 31.01 -26.33 5.60
N VAL A 578 30.23 -25.33 5.23
CA VAL A 578 30.48 -24.48 4.05
C VAL A 578 30.38 -23.00 4.43
N THR A 579 31.18 -22.17 3.78
CA THR A 579 31.11 -20.72 3.92
C THR A 579 30.27 -20.15 2.77
N VAL A 580 29.16 -19.48 3.07
CA VAL A 580 28.37 -18.80 2.02
C VAL A 580 29.04 -17.46 1.73
N LEU A 581 29.54 -17.33 0.50
CA LEU A 581 30.11 -16.08 -0.01
C LEU A 581 28.99 -15.16 -0.50
N GLU A 582 28.04 -15.72 -1.25
CA GLU A 582 26.85 -15.01 -1.74
C GLU A 582 25.62 -15.91 -1.59
N ALA A 583 24.52 -15.36 -1.05
CA ALA A 583 23.29 -16.11 -0.81
C ALA A 583 22.41 -16.27 -2.07
N GLN A 584 22.85 -15.69 -3.20
CA GLN A 584 22.18 -15.70 -4.49
C GLN A 584 23.22 -15.86 -5.61
N ASP A 585 22.79 -16.23 -6.81
CA ASP A 585 23.68 -16.19 -7.98
C ASP A 585 23.94 -14.76 -8.49
N LYS A 586 24.82 -14.62 -9.48
CA LYS A 586 25.16 -13.33 -10.11
C LYS A 586 23.97 -12.58 -10.75
N LYS A 587 22.81 -13.24 -10.93
CA LYS A 587 21.56 -12.67 -11.44
C LYS A 587 20.52 -12.42 -10.34
N GLY A 588 20.87 -12.63 -9.07
CA GLY A 588 19.98 -12.40 -7.93
C GLY A 588 19.00 -13.54 -7.63
N ASN A 589 19.26 -14.76 -8.10
CA ASN A 589 18.42 -15.92 -7.80
C ASN A 589 18.74 -16.49 -6.40
N PRO A 590 17.79 -16.47 -5.43
CA PRO A 590 18.04 -16.93 -4.05
C PRO A 590 18.00 -18.45 -3.88
N GLU A 591 17.78 -19.22 -4.95
CA GLU A 591 17.75 -20.69 -4.90
C GLU A 591 19.15 -21.33 -4.93
N TRP A 592 20.19 -20.53 -5.19
CA TRP A 592 21.58 -20.95 -5.28
C TRP A 592 22.48 -20.04 -4.48
N SER A 593 23.45 -20.64 -3.79
CA SER A 593 24.42 -19.89 -3.02
C SER A 593 25.82 -20.21 -3.53
N LEU A 594 26.63 -19.17 -3.70
CA LEU A 594 28.05 -19.33 -3.94
C LEU A 594 28.70 -19.72 -2.61
N VAL A 595 29.28 -20.91 -2.57
CA VAL A 595 29.92 -21.42 -1.36
C VAL A 595 31.39 -21.70 -1.58
N GLU A 596 32.16 -21.58 -0.52
CA GLU A 596 33.53 -22.05 -0.44
C GLU A 596 33.59 -23.26 0.48
N VAL A 597 34.13 -24.37 -0.04
CA VAL A 597 34.41 -25.59 0.74
C VAL A 597 35.80 -26.09 0.40
N ASN A 598 36.63 -26.33 1.43
CA ASN A 598 38.00 -26.83 1.27
C ASN A 598 38.86 -26.05 0.24
N GLY A 599 38.67 -24.73 0.15
CA GLY A 599 39.38 -23.86 -0.80
C GLY A 599 38.87 -23.89 -2.25
N GLN A 600 37.84 -24.68 -2.54
CA GLN A 600 37.13 -24.67 -3.82
C GLN A 600 35.87 -23.81 -3.73
N LYS A 601 35.69 -22.91 -4.70
CA LYS A 601 34.51 -22.06 -4.83
C LYS A 601 33.60 -22.62 -5.92
N GLY A 602 32.32 -22.75 -5.62
CA GLY A 602 31.33 -23.22 -6.58
C GLY A 602 29.92 -23.02 -6.09
N TYR A 603 28.96 -23.14 -7.00
CA TYR A 603 27.55 -22.99 -6.67
C TYR A 603 26.96 -24.30 -6.15
N VAL A 604 26.06 -24.15 -5.17
CA VAL A 604 25.25 -25.26 -4.62
C VAL A 604 23.82 -24.78 -4.39
N PRO A 605 22.80 -25.66 -4.45
CA PRO A 605 21.42 -25.25 -4.18
C PRO A 605 21.29 -24.76 -2.74
N SER A 606 20.71 -23.58 -2.52
CA SER A 606 20.54 -23.00 -1.17
C SER A 606 19.67 -23.86 -0.27
N SER A 607 18.75 -24.64 -0.85
CA SER A 607 17.92 -25.62 -0.12
C SER A 607 18.71 -26.80 0.45
N PHE A 608 19.97 -26.98 0.04
CA PHE A 608 20.86 -28.02 0.57
C PHE A 608 21.67 -27.52 1.76
N LEU A 609 21.51 -26.25 2.14
CA LEU A 609 22.25 -25.60 3.22
C LEU A 609 21.30 -25.26 4.37
N ALA A 610 21.73 -25.51 5.61
CA ALA A 610 21.06 -25.04 6.81
C ALA A 610 22.02 -24.25 7.69
N ARG A 611 21.51 -23.17 8.30
CA ARG A 611 22.28 -22.37 9.25
C ARG A 611 22.61 -23.22 10.48
N ALA A 612 23.89 -23.31 10.83
CA ALA A 612 24.29 -23.93 12.09
C ALA A 612 23.75 -23.07 13.25
N PRO A 613 23.04 -23.65 14.24
CA PRO A 613 22.65 -22.89 15.43
C PRO A 613 23.92 -22.49 16.20
N SER A 614 24.19 -21.18 16.29
CA SER A 614 25.14 -20.65 17.26
C SER A 614 24.51 -20.70 18.66
N PRO A 615 25.23 -21.10 19.71
CA PRO A 615 24.73 -21.00 21.08
C PRO A 615 24.51 -19.52 21.41
N ALA A 616 23.28 -19.13 21.70
CA ALA A 616 22.92 -17.76 22.05
C ALA A 616 23.48 -17.40 23.44
N PRO A 617 24.23 -16.30 23.61
CA PRO A 617 24.36 -15.66 24.91
C PRO A 617 23.10 -14.82 25.14
N TRP A 618 22.43 -15.08 26.26
CA TRP A 618 21.28 -14.32 26.71
C TRP A 618 21.71 -12.89 27.03
N GLY A 619 21.04 -11.89 26.46
CA GLY A 619 21.30 -10.49 26.76
C GLY A 619 20.31 -9.59 26.05
N TRP A 620 19.42 -8.98 26.82
CA TRP A 620 18.38 -8.05 26.40
C TRP A 620 18.97 -6.76 25.81
N SER A 621 18.35 -6.22 24.76
CA SER A 621 18.51 -4.82 24.36
C SER A 621 17.15 -4.21 24.03
N LEU A 622 16.81 -3.13 24.74
CA LEU A 622 15.65 -2.26 24.49
C LEU A 622 15.96 -1.31 23.31
N PRO A 623 14.94 -0.90 22.53
CA PRO A 623 15.13 -0.03 21.37
C PRO A 623 15.31 1.43 21.79
N SER A 624 16.19 2.16 21.09
CA SER A 624 16.22 3.62 21.03
C SER A 624 15.58 4.11 19.74
#